data_AF-A0A8S2Y064-F1
#
_entry.id   AF-A0A8S2Y064-F1
#
_cell.length_a   1.000
_cell.length_b   1.000
_cell.length_c   1.000
_cell.angle_alpha   90.00
_cell.angle_beta   90.00
_cell.angle_gamma   90.00
#
_symmetry.space_group_name_H-M   'P 1'
#
loop_
_entity.id
_entity.type
_entity.pdbx_description
1 polymer ?
#
loop_
_entity_poly.entity_id
_entity_poly.type
_entity_poly.pdbx_seq_one_letter_code
_entity_poly.pdbx_strand_id
1 'polypeptide(L)' 'MDIISSFLGTNPQSTLFNIECATGKSIAMYTCYPNENEVILMPGTMFEVMSNPLHHPGGLHVIHLKEIT' A
#
# COMPACT_ATOMS: atom_id res chain seq x y z
N MET A 1 -16.02 0.04 8.28
CA MET A 1 -15.53 -1.24 7.74
C MET A 1 -14.07 -1.38 8.12
N ASP A 2 -13.69 -2.49 8.74
CA ASP A 2 -12.28 -2.77 9.03
C ASP A 2 -11.56 -3.07 7.72
N ILE A 3 -10.88 -2.06 7.16
CA ILE A 3 -10.13 -2.18 5.90
C ILE A 3 -9.11 -3.32 5.98
N ILE A 4 -8.54 -3.51 7.17
CA ILE A 4 -7.59 -4.57 7.49
C ILE A 4 -8.24 -5.95 7.38
N SER A 5 -9.45 -6.14 7.91
CA SER A 5 -10.12 -7.44 7.85
C SER A 5 -10.63 -7.76 6.44
N SER A 6 -11.06 -6.75 5.66
CA SER A 6 -11.37 -6.95 4.24
C SER A 6 -10.15 -7.27 3.38
N PHE A 7 -8.99 -6.69 3.71
CA PHE A 7 -7.74 -6.93 2.98
C PHE A 7 -7.17 -8.33 3.23
N LEU A 8 -7.34 -8.86 4.44
CA LEU A 8 -6.84 -10.19 4.82
C LEU A 8 -7.54 -11.34 4.10
N GLY A 9 -8.80 -11.16 3.69
CA GLY A 9 -9.57 -12.22 3.03
C GLY A 9 -9.51 -13.55 3.79
N THR A 10 -9.47 -14.67 3.08
CA THR A 10 -9.29 -16.02 3.65
C THR A 10 -7.83 -16.49 3.63
N ASN A 11 -6.91 -15.70 3.07
CA ASN A 11 -5.53 -16.12 2.84
C ASN A 11 -4.63 -15.70 4.02
N PRO A 12 -3.97 -16.65 4.70
CA PRO A 12 -3.29 -16.38 5.96
C PRO A 12 -1.95 -15.66 5.80
N GLN A 13 -1.54 -15.29 4.59
CA GLN A 13 -0.28 -14.59 4.35
C GLN A 13 -0.52 -13.44 3.38
N SER A 14 -0.41 -12.21 3.86
CA SER A 14 -0.64 -11.00 3.07
C SER A 14 0.28 -9.87 3.54
N THR A 15 0.74 -9.06 2.59
CA THR A 15 1.55 -7.87 2.89
C THR A 15 0.78 -6.61 2.50
N LEU A 16 0.57 -5.72 3.47
CA LEU A 16 -0.02 -4.40 3.26
C LEU A 16 1.09 -3.35 3.28
N PHE A 17 1.19 -2.55 2.23
CA PHE A 17 2.08 -1.41 2.17
C PHE A 17 1.30 -0.13 2.47
N ASN A 18 1.72 0.59 3.50
CA ASN A 18 1.28 1.96 3.74
C ASN A 18 2.35 2.90 3.19
N ILE A 19 2.03 3.68 2.15
CA ILE A 19 3.01 4.47 1.41
C ILE A 19 2.67 5.95 1.53
N GLU A 20 3.59 6.72 2.10
CA GLU A 20 3.60 8.18 2.01
C GLU A 20 4.41 8.59 0.77
N CYS A 21 3.77 9.18 -0.24
CA CYS A 21 4.45 9.66 -1.44
C CYS A 21 4.00 11.07 -1.82
N ALA A 22 4.91 11.83 -2.42
CA ALA A 22 4.69 13.17 -2.94
C ALA A 22 4.72 13.22 -4.49
N THR A 23 5.43 12.28 -5.14
CA THR A 23 5.62 12.32 -6.60
C THR A 23 4.64 11.45 -7.40
N GLY A 24 3.85 10.62 -6.72
CA GLY A 24 2.86 9.71 -7.31
C GLY A 24 1.90 10.42 -8.27
N LYS A 25 1.51 9.73 -9.34
CA LYS A 25 0.57 10.24 -10.34
C LYS A 25 -0.79 9.58 -10.15
N SER A 26 -1.79 10.38 -9.80
CA SER A 26 -3.17 9.90 -9.84
C SER A 26 -3.56 9.55 -11.27
N ILE A 27 -4.06 8.34 -11.47
CA ILE A 27 -4.60 7.86 -12.74
C ILE A 27 -6.07 7.45 -12.61
N ALA A 28 -6.76 7.89 -11.56
CA ALA A 28 -8.16 7.56 -11.30
C ALA A 28 -9.10 7.88 -12.48
N MET A 29 -8.77 8.88 -13.30
CA MET A 29 -9.54 9.27 -14.48
C MET A 29 -9.21 8.45 -15.75
N TYR A 30 -8.20 7.60 -15.69
CA TYR A 30 -7.65 6.85 -16.83
C TYR A 30 -7.67 5.34 -16.63
N THR A 31 -7.94 4.88 -15.41
CA THR A 31 -8.05 3.45 -15.07
C THR A 31 -9.34 2.84 -15.62
N CYS A 32 -9.31 1.53 -15.89
CA CYS A 32 -10.51 0.75 -16.25
C CYS A 32 -11.46 0.52 -15.06
N TYR A 33 -11.03 0.88 -13.84
CA TYR A 33 -11.76 0.70 -12.59
C TYR A 33 -12.05 2.06 -11.94
N PRO A 34 -13.05 2.82 -12.42
CA PRO A 34 -13.27 4.22 -12.03
C PRO A 34 -13.68 4.42 -10.56
N ASN A 35 -13.99 3.34 -9.84
CA ASN A 35 -14.28 3.38 -8.41
C ASN A 35 -13.01 3.29 -7.55
N GLU A 36 -11.84 3.11 -8.17
CA GLU A 36 -10.55 3.10 -7.52
C GLU A 36 -9.88 4.47 -7.60
N ASN A 37 -9.15 4.83 -6.54
CA ASN A 37 -8.32 6.04 -6.51
C ASN A 37 -6.87 5.68 -6.83
N GLU A 38 -6.65 5.08 -8.00
CA GLU A 38 -5.37 4.49 -8.38
C GLU A 38 -4.28 5.57 -8.55
N VAL A 39 -3.10 5.30 -7.98
CA VAL A 39 -1.91 6.15 -8.05
C VAL A 39 -0.74 5.31 -8.56
N ILE A 40 -0.07 5.76 -9.62
CA ILE A 40 1.15 5.15 -10.13
C ILE A 40 2.38 5.83 -9.53
N LEU A 41 3.29 4.99 -9.03
CA LEU A 41 4.65 5.36 -8.65
C LEU A 41 5.57 5.11 -9.85
N MET A 42 6.47 6.05 -10.13
CA MET A 42 7.38 5.91 -11.27
C MET A 42 8.45 4.85 -10.98
N PRO A 43 8.94 4.13 -12.00
CA PRO A 43 10.10 3.26 -11.82
C PRO A 43 11.28 4.05 -11.25
N GLY A 44 11.93 3.48 -10.23
CA GLY A 44 13.05 4.13 -9.54
C GLY A 44 12.65 5.04 -8.38
N THR A 45 11.35 5.18 -8.04
CA THR A 45 10.96 5.81 -6.78
C THR A 45 11.56 5.04 -5.60
N MET A 46 12.24 5.75 -4.71
CA MET A 46 12.92 5.18 -3.55
C MET A 46 12.11 5.47 -2.28
N PHE A 47 12.16 4.53 -1.34
CA PHE A 47 11.43 4.63 -0.07
C PHE A 47 12.33 4.27 1.11
N GLU A 48 12.12 4.96 2.22
CA GLU A 48 12.64 4.59 3.54
C GLU A 48 11.58 3.78 4.30
N VAL A 49 12.01 2.73 5.01
CA VAL A 49 11.14 1.96 5.91
C VAL A 49 11.03 2.70 7.23
N MET A 50 9.83 3.22 7.52
CA MET A 50 9.62 4.16 8.63
C MET A 50 9.48 3.48 10.00
N SER A 51 9.04 2.22 10.02
CA SER A 51 8.82 1.47 11.25
C SER A 51 9.16 0.01 11.08
N ASN A 52 9.40 -0.69 12.19
CA ASN A 52 9.43 -2.14 12.18
C ASN A 52 8.12 -2.67 11.61
N PRO A 53 8.15 -3.65 10.69
CA PRO A 53 6.94 -4.23 10.15
C PRO A 53 6.04 -4.77 11.26
N LEU A 54 4.74 -4.49 11.16
CA LEU A 54 3.77 -5.08 12.08
C LEU A 54 3.46 -6.49 11.60
N HIS A 55 3.70 -7.48 12.46
CA HIS A 55 3.36 -8.88 12.22
C HIS A 55 2.10 -9.24 13.01
N HIS A 56 0.98 -9.40 12.32
CA HIS A 56 -0.24 -9.90 12.95
C HIS A 56 -0.21 -11.44 13.03
N PRO A 57 -0.67 -12.07 14.13
CA PRO A 57 -0.72 -13.53 14.25
C PRO A 57 -1.50 -14.25 13.14
N GLY A 58 -2.42 -13.56 12.47
CA GLY A 58 -3.12 -14.05 11.27
C GLY A 58 -2.30 -13.97 9.97
N GLY A 59 -0.99 -13.73 10.05
CA GLY A 59 -0.02 -13.64 8.94
C GLY A 59 -0.17 -12.40 8.05
N LEU A 60 -0.64 -11.30 8.63
CA LEU A 60 -0.52 -9.97 8.03
C LEU A 60 0.86 -9.38 8.30
N HIS A 61 1.49 -8.87 7.26
CA HIS A 61 2.68 -8.04 7.34
C HIS A 61 2.33 -6.63 6.91
N VAL A 62 2.45 -5.65 7.81
CA VAL A 62 2.26 -4.24 7.44
C VAL A 62 3.61 -3.54 7.38
N ILE A 63 3.91 -2.94 6.23
CA ILE A 63 5.16 -2.21 5.98
C ILE A 63 4.81 -0.74 5.72
N HIS A 64 5.38 0.15 6.53
CA HIS A 64 5.22 1.60 6.36
C HIS A 64 6.43 2.16 5.62
N LEU A 65 6.17 2.75 4.46
CA LEU A 65 7.13 3.33 3.55
C LEU A 65 6.91 4.83 3.41
N LYS A 66 7.99 5.60 3.34
CA LYS A 66 7.97 7.02 3.00
C LYS A 66 8.92 7.30 1.85
N GLU A 67 8.42 7.99 0.83
CA GLU A 67 9.20 8.35 -0.34
C GLU A 67 10.41 9.24 0.03
N ILE A 68 11.56 8.89 -0.54
CA ILE A 68 12.77 9.72 -0.46
C ILE A 68 12.70 10.73 -1.60
N THR A 69 12.64 12.02 -1.25
CA THR A 69 12.52 13.14 -2.20
C THR A 69 13.77 14.00 -2.21
#